data_AF-A0A949ZLN8-F1
#
_entry.id   AF-A0A949ZLN8-F1
#
_cell.length_a   1.000
_cell.length_b   1.000
_cell.length_c   1.000
_cell.angle_alpha   90.00
_cell.angle_beta   90.00
_cell.angle_gamma   90.00
#
_symmetry.space_group_name_H-M   'P 1'
#
loop_
_entity.id
_entity.type
_entity.pdbx_description
1 polymer ?
#
loop_
_entity_poly.entity_id
_entity_poly.type
_entity_poly.pdbx_seq_one_letter_code
_entity_poly.pdbx_strand_id
1 'polypeptide(L)'
;MITRVCIVGCGAIGSLYAAHLSRVAEVYVLARRPEHARALEREGLWVTGIHDFHASVRATTQPAELPACDFGIVATKATQTEAALAGCAGLFDGGVVFSAQNGLGGEELIARATRARVIRGTTFMSGTRHSDTQVQYELDTATWMGPYEPTETPFYQVMEAAELIERSGLKAEALPDARPAQWAKVIFNASVNAVAALTDLPHCPAFADRSEFSSLGCLLHSLIEEGRRVASAAGIELHEDPWKMNCIGARTNHPPSMLSDVRSHSATEVDFLGGAIAREADRLGVAAPLHTALYRLIKGREASWNFHQENQAVTTV
;
A
#
# COMPACT_ATOMS: atom_id res chain seq x y z
N MET A 1 -4.79 11.04 -23.82
CA MET A 1 -3.36 11.08 -23.47
C MET A 1 -3.22 11.76 -22.14
N ILE A 2 -2.80 11.02 -21.11
CA ILE A 2 -2.46 11.56 -19.80
C ILE A 2 -1.25 12.49 -19.96
N THR A 3 -1.40 13.75 -19.56
CA THR A 3 -0.33 14.76 -19.64
C THR A 3 0.01 15.36 -18.28
N ARG A 4 -0.97 15.46 -17.38
CA ARG A 4 -0.80 15.98 -16.03
C ARG A 4 -1.07 14.91 -14.99
N VAL A 5 -0.09 14.69 -14.14
CA VAL A 5 -0.14 13.69 -13.07
C VAL A 5 -0.05 14.39 -11.73
N CYS A 6 -0.92 14.04 -10.79
CA CYS A 6 -0.77 14.43 -9.38
C CYS A 6 -0.44 13.22 -8.51
N ILE A 7 0.65 13.29 -7.76
CA ILE A 7 1.04 12.31 -6.74
C ILE A 7 0.55 12.81 -5.38
N VAL A 8 -0.43 12.12 -4.81
CA VAL A 8 -0.95 12.39 -3.47
C VAL A 8 -0.15 11.55 -2.49
N GLY A 9 0.78 12.21 -1.79
CA GLY A 9 1.71 11.57 -0.85
C GLY A 9 3.04 11.18 -1.50
N CYS A 10 4.12 11.84 -1.09
CA CYS A 10 5.49 11.59 -1.56
C CYS A 10 6.30 10.75 -0.56
N GLY A 11 5.76 9.62 -0.12
CA GLY A 11 6.53 8.62 0.64
C GLY A 11 7.57 7.91 -0.25
N ALA A 12 8.10 6.76 0.15
CA ALA A 12 9.02 6.02 -0.71
C ALA A 12 8.42 5.69 -2.09
N ILE A 13 7.23 5.06 -2.11
CA ILE A 13 6.54 4.69 -3.35
C ILE A 13 6.09 5.92 -4.15
N GLY A 14 5.55 6.93 -3.47
CA GLY A 14 5.15 8.20 -4.10
C GLY A 14 6.33 8.91 -4.75
N SER A 15 7.50 8.95 -4.11
CA SER A 15 8.72 9.53 -4.69
C SER A 15 9.21 8.77 -5.92
N LEU A 16 9.13 7.43 -5.93
CA LEU A 16 9.48 6.64 -7.10
C LEU A 16 8.55 6.96 -8.28
N TYR A 17 7.23 6.98 -8.07
CA TYR A 17 6.30 7.41 -9.13
C TYR A 17 6.55 8.85 -9.57
N ALA A 18 6.70 9.78 -8.63
CA ALA A 18 6.90 11.20 -8.94
C ALA A 18 8.14 11.44 -9.81
N ALA A 19 9.29 10.88 -9.39
CA ALA A 19 10.56 11.06 -10.07
C ALA A 19 10.60 10.37 -11.45
N HIS A 20 10.04 9.18 -11.56
CA HIS A 20 9.97 8.48 -12.84
C HIS A 20 9.03 9.18 -13.82
N LEU A 21 7.80 9.47 -13.39
CA LEU A 21 6.78 10.05 -14.27
C LEU A 21 7.13 11.47 -14.72
N SER A 22 7.90 12.25 -13.94
CA SER A 22 8.28 13.61 -14.33
C SER A 22 9.24 13.66 -15.52
N ARG A 23 9.81 12.52 -15.91
CA ARG A 23 10.62 12.38 -17.14
C ARG A 23 9.76 12.29 -18.40
N VAL A 24 8.46 12.02 -18.27
CA VAL A 24 7.55 11.75 -19.40
C VAL A 24 6.20 12.47 -19.33
N ALA A 25 5.91 13.17 -18.22
CA ALA A 25 4.68 13.93 -18.00
C ALA A 25 4.90 15.14 -17.08
N GLU A 26 3.92 16.06 -17.04
CA GLU A 26 3.91 17.15 -16.08
C GLU A 26 3.44 16.63 -14.71
N VAL A 27 4.36 16.52 -13.75
CA VAL A 27 4.09 15.94 -12.42
C VAL A 27 3.99 17.01 -11.34
N TYR A 28 2.92 16.89 -10.55
CA TYR A 28 2.67 17.66 -9.34
C TYR A 28 2.61 16.74 -8.13
N VAL A 29 3.23 17.14 -7.04
CA VAL A 29 3.24 16.39 -5.78
C VAL A 29 2.45 17.16 -4.73
N LEU A 30 1.40 16.53 -4.20
CA LEU A 30 0.71 17.01 -3.01
C LEU A 30 1.34 16.34 -1.78
N ALA A 31 2.20 17.09 -1.10
CA ALA A 31 2.83 16.66 0.14
C ALA A 31 2.04 17.14 1.36
N ARG A 32 2.19 16.44 2.48
CA ARG A 32 1.55 16.83 3.76
C ARG A 32 2.32 17.93 4.50
N ARG A 33 3.65 17.93 4.40
CA ARG A 33 4.54 18.77 5.21
C ARG A 33 5.12 19.92 4.38
N PRO A 34 5.02 21.19 4.82
CA PRO A 34 5.53 22.33 4.06
C PRO A 34 7.02 22.27 3.76
N GLU A 35 7.84 21.82 4.72
CA GLU A 35 9.28 21.68 4.55
C GLU A 35 9.65 20.62 3.49
N HIS A 36 8.87 19.54 3.40
CA HIS A 36 9.05 18.51 2.38
C HIS A 36 8.70 19.05 0.99
N ALA A 37 7.55 19.73 0.83
CA ALA A 37 7.17 20.35 -0.44
C ALA A 37 8.24 21.36 -0.92
N ARG A 38 8.73 22.22 -0.03
CA ARG A 38 9.79 23.19 -0.36
C ARG A 38 11.10 22.52 -0.73
N ALA A 39 11.46 21.41 -0.08
CA ALA A 39 12.66 20.66 -0.41
C ALA A 39 12.55 20.04 -1.82
N LEU A 40 11.41 19.43 -2.14
CA LEU A 40 11.12 18.88 -3.47
C LEU A 40 11.16 19.95 -4.58
N GLU A 41 10.55 21.12 -4.37
CA GLU A 41 10.60 22.24 -5.33
C GLU A 41 12.03 22.77 -5.55
N ARG A 42 12.81 22.91 -4.47
CA ARG A 42 14.17 23.48 -4.54
C ARG A 42 15.20 22.51 -5.09
N GLU A 43 15.13 21.26 -4.67
CA GLU A 43 16.20 20.27 -4.86
C GLU A 43 15.79 19.13 -5.79
N GLY A 44 14.51 19.00 -6.15
CA GLY A 44 13.99 17.84 -6.89
C GLY A 44 14.02 16.54 -6.08
N LEU A 45 14.04 15.42 -6.79
CA LEU A 45 14.10 14.07 -6.26
C LEU A 45 15.29 13.31 -6.82
N TRP A 46 16.09 12.73 -5.94
CA TRP A 46 17.14 11.77 -6.26
C TRP A 46 16.61 10.35 -6.10
N VAL A 47 16.73 9.56 -7.18
CA VAL A 47 16.50 8.12 -7.17
C VAL A 47 17.86 7.43 -7.21
N THR A 48 18.12 6.53 -6.27
CA THR A 48 19.36 5.71 -6.21
C THR A 48 19.04 4.21 -6.19
N GLY A 49 20.04 3.33 -6.26
CA GLY A 49 19.83 1.87 -6.20
C GLY A 49 19.75 1.23 -7.58
N ILE A 50 18.63 0.60 -7.92
CA ILE A 50 18.42 -0.03 -9.24
C ILE A 50 18.54 1.00 -10.38
N HIS A 51 18.02 2.19 -10.13
CA HIS A 51 18.19 3.35 -11.01
C HIS A 51 18.96 4.44 -10.28
N ASP A 52 19.66 5.27 -11.04
CA ASP A 52 20.45 6.38 -10.50
C ASP A 52 20.24 7.63 -11.36
N PHE A 53 19.36 8.53 -10.90
CA PHE A 53 19.05 9.76 -11.60
C PHE A 53 18.43 10.81 -10.69
N HIS A 54 18.43 12.05 -11.19
CA HIS A 54 17.76 13.19 -10.57
C HIS A 54 16.57 13.63 -11.42
N ALA A 55 15.50 14.06 -10.77
CA ALA A 55 14.27 14.51 -11.40
C ALA A 55 13.71 15.76 -10.73
N SER A 56 13.40 16.78 -11.53
CA SER A 56 12.66 17.95 -11.06
C SER A 56 11.17 17.60 -10.92
N VAL A 57 10.55 18.02 -9.83
CA VAL A 57 9.12 17.86 -9.58
C VAL A 57 8.54 19.16 -9.04
N ARG A 58 7.26 19.41 -9.32
CA ARG A 58 6.53 20.48 -8.65
C ARG A 58 5.88 19.94 -7.39
N ALA A 59 5.92 20.69 -6.29
CA ALA A 59 5.39 20.21 -5.02
C ALA A 59 4.74 21.32 -4.20
N THR A 60 3.57 21.02 -3.65
CA THR A 60 2.85 21.92 -2.74
C THR A 60 2.19 21.15 -1.61
N THR A 61 1.74 21.89 -0.61
CA THR A 61 0.82 21.41 0.43
C THR A 61 -0.61 21.92 0.23
N GLN A 62 -0.84 22.79 -0.76
CA GLN A 62 -2.11 23.45 -1.01
C GLN A 62 -2.74 22.91 -2.30
N PRO A 63 -3.84 22.13 -2.21
CA PRO A 63 -4.54 21.65 -3.39
C PRO A 63 -4.97 22.74 -4.38
N ALA A 64 -5.28 23.94 -3.90
CA ALA A 64 -5.72 25.06 -4.73
C ALA A 64 -4.64 25.61 -5.68
N GLU A 65 -3.36 25.29 -5.43
CA GLU A 65 -2.24 25.66 -6.31
C GLU A 65 -2.04 24.65 -7.45
N LEU A 66 -2.74 23.52 -7.43
CA LEU A 66 -2.63 22.46 -8.42
C LEU A 66 -3.62 22.66 -9.57
N PRO A 67 -3.22 22.41 -10.83
CA PRO A 67 -4.15 22.39 -11.94
C PRO A 67 -5.02 21.12 -11.90
N ALA A 68 -6.09 21.11 -12.70
CA ALA A 68 -6.78 19.87 -13.04
C ALA A 68 -5.79 18.86 -13.64
N CYS A 69 -5.90 17.60 -13.21
CA CYS A 69 -5.01 16.52 -13.56
C CYS A 69 -5.77 15.36 -14.21
N ASP A 70 -5.17 14.79 -15.25
CA ASP A 70 -5.73 13.65 -15.97
C ASP A 70 -5.58 12.36 -15.16
N PHE A 71 -4.50 12.28 -14.36
CA PHE A 71 -4.14 11.09 -13.59
C PHE A 71 -3.71 11.43 -12.16
N GLY A 72 -4.41 10.90 -11.17
CA GLY A 72 -4.01 10.93 -9.76
C GLY A 72 -3.36 9.61 -9.34
N ILE A 73 -2.32 9.66 -8.51
CA ILE A 73 -1.74 8.49 -7.84
C ILE A 73 -1.79 8.73 -6.34
N VAL A 74 -2.60 7.95 -5.64
CA VAL A 74 -2.69 7.99 -4.17
C VAL A 74 -1.67 7.01 -3.60
N ALA A 75 -0.58 7.56 -3.05
CA ALA A 75 0.54 6.80 -2.48
C ALA A 75 0.78 7.14 -0.99
N THR A 76 -0.21 7.74 -0.32
CA THR A 76 -0.26 7.81 1.15
C THR A 76 -0.53 6.44 1.75
N LYS A 77 -0.40 6.29 3.07
CA LYS A 77 -1.01 5.14 3.75
C LYS A 77 -2.52 5.16 3.59
N ALA A 78 -3.15 4.00 3.55
CA ALA A 78 -4.61 3.89 3.38
C ALA A 78 -5.38 4.59 4.53
N THR A 79 -4.81 4.63 5.74
CA THR A 79 -5.33 5.36 6.90
C THR A 79 -5.39 6.88 6.71
N GLN A 80 -4.74 7.42 5.68
CA GLN A 80 -4.62 8.86 5.42
C GLN A 80 -5.37 9.29 4.16
N THR A 81 -5.98 8.37 3.41
CA THR A 81 -6.57 8.65 2.08
C THR A 81 -7.64 9.73 2.13
N GLU A 82 -8.61 9.64 3.03
CA GLU A 82 -9.69 10.63 3.13
C GLU A 82 -9.16 12.03 3.44
N ALA A 83 -8.24 12.14 4.41
CA ALA A 83 -7.62 13.41 4.77
C ALA A 83 -6.72 13.96 3.66
N ALA A 84 -6.04 13.11 2.91
CA ALA A 84 -5.16 13.52 1.81
C ALA A 84 -5.93 13.96 0.56
N LEU A 85 -7.12 13.40 0.35
CA LEU A 85 -8.01 13.79 -0.75
C LEU A 85 -8.94 14.95 -0.39
N ALA A 86 -9.04 15.30 0.89
CA ALA A 86 -9.80 16.45 1.36
C ALA A 86 -9.31 17.74 0.68
N GLY A 87 -10.21 18.42 -0.04
CA GLY A 87 -9.90 19.66 -0.74
C GLY A 87 -9.18 19.50 -2.08
N CYS A 88 -8.79 18.28 -2.49
CA CYS A 88 -8.14 18.04 -3.78
C CYS A 88 -8.94 17.09 -4.69
N ALA A 89 -10.05 16.54 -4.22
CA ALA A 89 -10.92 15.63 -4.97
C ALA A 89 -11.34 16.15 -6.37
N GLY A 90 -11.67 17.44 -6.48
CA GLY A 90 -12.09 18.06 -7.73
C GLY A 90 -10.97 18.25 -8.76
N LEU A 91 -9.69 18.04 -8.37
CA LEU A 91 -8.57 18.08 -9.31
C LEU A 91 -8.66 16.96 -10.35
N PHE A 92 -9.38 15.89 -10.03
CA PHE A 92 -9.47 14.68 -10.84
C PHE A 92 -10.83 14.53 -11.55
N ASP A 93 -11.65 15.58 -11.58
CA ASP A 93 -12.94 15.55 -12.26
C ASP A 93 -12.74 15.25 -13.76
N GLY A 94 -13.31 14.13 -14.23
CA GLY A 94 -13.14 13.64 -15.60
C GLY A 94 -11.84 12.85 -15.86
N GLY A 95 -10.95 12.75 -14.87
CA GLY A 95 -9.72 11.96 -14.93
C GLY A 95 -9.84 10.58 -14.28
N VAL A 96 -8.69 9.96 -14.04
CA VAL A 96 -8.60 8.67 -13.34
C VAL A 96 -7.67 8.77 -12.12
N VAL A 97 -7.98 8.04 -11.05
CA VAL A 97 -7.17 7.99 -9.83
C VAL A 97 -6.75 6.55 -9.54
N PHE A 98 -5.45 6.33 -9.47
CA PHE A 98 -4.83 5.06 -9.15
C PHE A 98 -4.51 4.93 -7.67
N SER A 99 -4.97 3.84 -7.06
CA SER A 99 -4.59 3.43 -5.71
C SER A 99 -3.26 2.69 -5.74
N ALA A 100 -2.17 3.33 -5.31
CA ALA A 100 -0.87 2.67 -5.13
C ALA A 100 -0.74 1.99 -3.75
N GLN A 101 -1.82 1.94 -2.98
CA GLN A 101 -1.82 1.61 -1.56
C GLN A 101 -1.80 0.10 -1.33
N ASN A 102 -1.29 -0.32 -0.18
CA ASN A 102 -1.41 -1.71 0.25
C ASN A 102 -2.82 -1.99 0.79
N GLY A 103 -3.23 -3.26 0.75
CA GLY A 103 -4.46 -3.69 1.41
C GLY A 103 -5.69 -3.68 0.51
N LEU A 104 -6.85 -3.77 1.15
CA LEU A 104 -8.18 -3.67 0.55
C LEU A 104 -8.92 -2.50 1.22
N GLY A 105 -9.74 -1.76 0.47
CA GLY A 105 -10.53 -0.65 1.01
C GLY A 105 -10.05 0.73 0.55
N GLY A 106 -8.86 0.82 -0.05
CA GLY A 106 -8.30 2.10 -0.51
C GLY A 106 -9.09 2.68 -1.69
N GLU A 107 -9.46 1.82 -2.63
CA GLU A 107 -10.25 2.17 -3.80
C GLU A 107 -11.63 2.73 -3.41
N GLU A 108 -12.28 2.12 -2.42
CA GLU A 108 -13.55 2.56 -1.86
C GLU A 108 -13.44 3.98 -1.26
N LEU A 109 -12.34 4.28 -0.56
CA LEU A 109 -12.10 5.62 0.02
C LEU A 109 -11.91 6.66 -1.08
N ILE A 110 -11.12 6.34 -2.12
CA ILE A 110 -10.88 7.21 -3.26
C ILE A 110 -12.19 7.47 -4.03
N ALA A 111 -12.97 6.42 -4.30
CA ALA A 111 -14.24 6.50 -5.02
C ALA A 111 -15.29 7.31 -4.26
N ARG A 112 -15.28 7.27 -2.92
CA ARG A 112 -16.16 8.15 -2.10
C ARG A 112 -15.70 9.60 -2.09
N ALA A 113 -14.39 9.83 -2.11
CA ALA A 113 -13.82 11.17 -2.03
C ALA A 113 -13.87 11.94 -3.35
N THR A 114 -13.77 11.25 -4.49
CA THR A 114 -13.61 11.87 -5.82
C THR A 114 -14.74 11.48 -6.78
N ARG A 115 -14.91 12.24 -7.87
CA ARG A 115 -15.78 11.87 -9.01
C ARG A 115 -15.01 11.19 -10.14
N ALA A 116 -13.74 10.87 -9.91
CA ALA A 116 -12.87 10.25 -10.90
C ALA A 116 -13.22 8.77 -11.07
N ARG A 117 -12.80 8.20 -12.20
CA ARG A 117 -12.73 6.74 -12.32
C ARG A 117 -11.55 6.23 -11.48
N VAL A 118 -11.67 5.07 -10.85
CA VAL A 118 -10.63 4.54 -9.97
C VAL A 118 -9.93 3.33 -10.59
N ILE A 119 -8.61 3.29 -10.50
CA ILE A 119 -7.78 2.17 -10.90
C ILE A 119 -7.26 1.50 -9.64
N ARG A 120 -7.55 0.21 -9.50
CA ARG A 120 -7.02 -0.66 -8.44
C ARG A 120 -5.57 -0.96 -8.75
N GLY A 121 -4.70 -0.86 -7.74
CA GLY A 121 -3.26 -1.09 -7.90
C GLY A 121 -2.69 -2.09 -6.92
N THR A 122 -1.67 -2.82 -7.39
CA THR A 122 -0.89 -3.76 -6.59
C THR A 122 0.54 -3.69 -7.05
N THR A 123 1.37 -3.00 -6.28
CA THR A 123 2.81 -2.86 -6.56
C THR A 123 3.63 -3.71 -5.60
N PHE A 124 4.62 -4.46 -6.12
CA PHE A 124 5.68 -5.08 -5.32
C PHE A 124 6.97 -4.25 -5.35
N MET A 125 6.89 -3.05 -5.93
CA MET A 125 7.99 -2.11 -5.96
C MET A 125 8.40 -1.79 -4.52
N SER A 126 9.69 -1.84 -4.23
CA SER A 126 10.24 -1.44 -2.93
C SER A 126 11.15 -0.25 -3.09
N GLY A 127 11.06 0.66 -2.12
CA GLY A 127 12.06 1.69 -1.96
C GLY A 127 12.17 2.14 -0.51
N THR A 128 13.36 2.63 -0.18
CA THR A 128 13.67 3.21 1.12
C THR A 128 13.87 4.71 0.96
N ARG A 129 13.11 5.50 1.70
CA ARG A 129 13.25 6.95 1.71
C ARG A 129 14.36 7.35 2.69
N HIS A 130 15.44 7.93 2.17
CA HIS A 130 16.59 8.37 2.96
C HIS A 130 16.46 9.82 3.44
N SER A 131 15.76 10.66 2.67
CA SER A 131 15.49 12.06 3.02
C SER A 131 14.18 12.56 2.42
N ASP A 132 13.89 13.84 2.57
CA ASP A 132 12.76 14.50 1.89
C ASP A 132 12.97 14.63 0.37
N THR A 133 14.18 14.40 -0.13
CA THR A 133 14.54 14.57 -1.55
C THR A 133 15.29 13.37 -2.12
N GLN A 134 15.39 12.26 -1.38
CA GLN A 134 16.09 11.05 -1.81
C GLN A 134 15.32 9.76 -1.48
N VAL A 135 15.17 8.92 -2.50
CA VAL A 135 14.61 7.56 -2.38
C VAL A 135 15.55 6.56 -3.06
N GLN A 136 15.84 5.46 -2.38
CA GLN A 136 16.54 4.32 -2.95
C GLN A 136 15.52 3.34 -3.50
N TYR A 137 15.65 2.99 -4.78
CA TYR A 137 14.88 1.98 -5.49
C TYR A 137 15.52 0.60 -5.30
N GLU A 138 14.81 -0.33 -4.66
CA GLU A 138 15.37 -1.60 -4.21
C GLU A 138 14.84 -2.83 -4.94
N LEU A 139 13.57 -2.81 -5.37
CA LEU A 139 12.93 -3.94 -6.07
C LEU A 139 12.14 -3.43 -7.26
N ASP A 140 12.61 -3.74 -8.46
CA ASP A 140 11.97 -3.39 -9.74
C ASP A 140 11.05 -4.50 -10.24
N THR A 141 9.83 -4.49 -9.69
CA THR A 141 8.75 -5.41 -10.01
C THR A 141 7.55 -4.66 -10.59
N ALA A 142 6.74 -5.37 -11.37
CA ALA A 142 5.59 -4.78 -12.03
C ALA A 142 4.55 -4.26 -11.04
N THR A 143 3.97 -3.12 -11.38
CA THR A 143 2.71 -2.66 -10.80
C THR A 143 1.56 -3.26 -11.59
N TRP A 144 0.83 -4.17 -10.97
CA TRP A 144 -0.40 -4.70 -11.54
C TRP A 144 -1.55 -3.74 -11.29
N MET A 145 -2.31 -3.46 -12.33
CA MET A 145 -3.42 -2.52 -12.23
C MET A 145 -4.64 -2.96 -13.02
N GLY A 146 -5.81 -2.66 -12.50
CA GLY A 146 -7.07 -3.05 -13.10
C GLY A 146 -8.19 -2.06 -12.80
N PRO A 147 -9.34 -2.20 -13.47
CA PRO A 147 -10.47 -1.34 -13.20
C PRO A 147 -10.97 -1.55 -11.76
N TYR A 148 -11.38 -0.47 -11.10
CA TYR A 148 -12.25 -0.58 -9.93
C TYR A 148 -13.70 -0.55 -10.40
N GLU A 149 -14.33 -1.71 -10.31
CA GLU A 149 -15.63 -2.01 -10.92
C GLU A 149 -16.75 -1.06 -10.47
N PRO A 150 -16.84 -0.65 -9.19
CA PRO A 150 -17.88 0.27 -8.72
C PRO A 150 -17.83 1.66 -9.34
N THR A 151 -16.66 2.09 -9.85
CA THR A 151 -16.54 3.33 -10.61
C THR A 151 -16.62 3.11 -12.11
N GLU A 152 -16.99 1.91 -12.59
CA GLU A 152 -17.08 1.53 -14.00
C GLU A 152 -15.90 2.01 -14.85
N THR A 153 -14.69 1.89 -14.31
CA THR A 153 -13.47 2.36 -14.96
C THR A 153 -13.24 1.59 -16.26
N PRO A 154 -13.24 2.25 -17.43
CA PRO A 154 -12.97 1.58 -18.69
C PRO A 154 -11.56 1.02 -18.75
N PHE A 155 -11.41 -0.20 -19.26
CA PHE A 155 -10.10 -0.87 -19.32
C PHE A 155 -9.06 -0.10 -20.15
N TYR A 156 -9.46 0.63 -21.18
CA TYR A 156 -8.53 1.45 -21.97
C TYR A 156 -7.85 2.56 -21.13
N GLN A 157 -8.50 3.07 -20.08
CA GLN A 157 -7.88 4.05 -19.17
C GLN A 157 -6.81 3.39 -18.28
N VAL A 158 -7.02 2.12 -17.92
CA VAL A 158 -6.00 1.31 -17.21
C VAL A 158 -4.81 1.07 -18.11
N MET A 159 -5.03 0.72 -19.38
CA MET A 159 -3.96 0.55 -20.37
C MET A 159 -3.18 1.85 -20.57
N GLU A 160 -3.86 2.98 -20.72
CA GLU A 160 -3.20 4.30 -20.88
C GLU A 160 -2.34 4.67 -19.66
N ALA A 161 -2.81 4.37 -18.45
CA ALA A 161 -2.06 4.56 -17.22
C ALA A 161 -0.84 3.62 -17.12
N ALA A 162 -1.00 2.34 -17.48
CA ALA A 162 0.09 1.37 -17.51
C ALA A 162 1.18 1.80 -18.51
N GLU A 163 0.80 2.17 -19.74
CA GLU A 163 1.72 2.64 -20.77
C GLU A 163 2.50 3.89 -20.32
N LEU A 164 1.85 4.81 -19.60
CA LEU A 164 2.54 5.98 -19.05
C LEU A 164 3.61 5.58 -18.02
N ILE A 165 3.29 4.65 -17.12
CA ILE A 165 4.24 4.14 -16.14
C ILE A 165 5.39 3.40 -16.84
N GLU A 166 5.10 2.60 -17.87
CA GLU A 166 6.13 1.92 -18.66
C GLU A 166 7.07 2.89 -19.37
N ARG A 167 6.53 3.94 -20.02
CA ARG A 167 7.36 4.99 -20.66
C ARG A 167 8.29 5.69 -19.68
N SER A 168 7.91 5.78 -18.40
CA SER A 168 8.72 6.39 -17.34
C SER A 168 9.92 5.54 -16.90
N GLY A 169 9.99 4.28 -17.37
CA GLY A 169 11.02 3.31 -17.02
C GLY A 169 10.67 2.44 -15.80
N LEU A 170 9.43 2.52 -15.29
CA LEU A 170 8.90 1.58 -14.30
C LEU A 170 8.18 0.43 -15.01
N LYS A 171 7.90 -0.66 -14.31
CA LYS A 171 7.11 -1.78 -14.84
C LYS A 171 5.65 -1.66 -14.44
N ALA A 172 4.73 -1.84 -15.38
CA ALA A 172 3.30 -1.92 -15.12
C ALA A 172 2.63 -2.94 -16.03
N GLU A 173 1.51 -3.50 -15.57
CA GLU A 173 0.68 -4.41 -16.37
C GLU A 173 -0.79 -4.07 -16.14
N ALA A 174 -1.52 -3.85 -17.24
CA ALA A 174 -2.96 -3.67 -17.21
C ALA A 174 -3.67 -5.02 -17.26
N LEU A 175 -4.37 -5.35 -16.18
CA LEU A 175 -5.16 -6.56 -16.02
C LEU A 175 -6.65 -6.24 -16.17
N PRO A 176 -7.41 -7.01 -16.96
CA PRO A 176 -8.87 -6.86 -17.02
C PRO A 176 -9.54 -7.03 -15.65
N ASP A 177 -8.93 -7.85 -14.79
CA ASP A 177 -9.28 -8.03 -13.39
C ASP A 177 -8.00 -8.10 -12.54
N ALA A 178 -7.79 -7.08 -11.70
CA ALA A 178 -6.64 -7.02 -10.79
C ALA A 178 -6.94 -7.54 -9.38
N ARG A 179 -8.16 -7.99 -9.08
CA ARG A 179 -8.52 -8.55 -7.77
C ARG A 179 -7.70 -9.80 -7.43
N PRO A 180 -7.49 -10.78 -8.34
CA PRO A 180 -6.61 -11.93 -8.10
C PRO A 180 -5.21 -11.57 -7.58
N ALA A 181 -4.60 -10.56 -8.19
CA ALA A 181 -3.27 -10.07 -7.85
C ALA A 181 -3.25 -9.34 -6.50
N GLN A 182 -4.22 -8.44 -6.28
CA GLN A 182 -4.35 -7.71 -5.02
C GLN A 182 -4.58 -8.67 -3.85
N TRP A 183 -5.47 -9.65 -4.01
CA TRP A 183 -5.76 -10.62 -2.95
C TRP A 183 -4.56 -11.50 -2.61
N ALA A 184 -3.82 -11.97 -3.62
CA ALA A 184 -2.60 -12.75 -3.37
C ALA A 184 -1.61 -11.95 -2.52
N LYS A 185 -1.39 -10.68 -2.88
CA LYS A 185 -0.52 -9.76 -2.12
C LYS A 185 -1.05 -9.47 -0.72
N VAL A 186 -2.35 -9.21 -0.57
CA VAL A 186 -2.94 -8.87 0.73
C VAL A 186 -2.85 -10.04 1.69
N ILE A 187 -3.12 -11.27 1.25
CA ILE A 187 -2.98 -12.47 2.07
C ILE A 187 -1.52 -12.64 2.54
N PHE A 188 -0.56 -12.47 1.62
CA PHE A 188 0.86 -12.49 1.94
C PHE A 188 1.23 -11.40 2.97
N ASN A 189 0.94 -10.13 2.67
CA ASN A 189 1.29 -9.00 3.52
C ASN A 189 0.59 -9.06 4.89
N ALA A 190 -0.70 -9.40 4.95
CA ALA A 190 -1.44 -9.49 6.21
C ALA A 190 -0.86 -10.55 7.15
N SER A 191 -0.36 -11.66 6.58
CA SER A 191 0.23 -12.75 7.34
C SER A 191 1.63 -12.37 7.84
N VAL A 192 2.51 -11.90 6.95
CA VAL A 192 3.90 -11.56 7.29
C VAL A 192 3.99 -10.33 8.17
N ASN A 193 3.27 -9.25 7.82
CA ASN A 193 3.42 -7.96 8.51
C ASN A 193 2.98 -8.03 9.97
N ALA A 194 1.83 -8.65 10.25
CA ALA A 194 1.31 -8.76 11.61
C ALA A 194 2.21 -9.64 12.48
N VAL A 195 2.70 -10.77 11.95
CA VAL A 195 3.59 -11.66 12.69
C VAL A 195 4.93 -10.99 12.98
N ALA A 196 5.54 -10.33 11.99
CA ALA A 196 6.77 -9.58 12.19
C ALA A 196 6.60 -8.47 13.24
N ALA A 197 5.50 -7.71 13.16
CA ALA A 197 5.20 -6.63 14.09
C ALA A 197 4.99 -7.11 15.55
N LEU A 198 4.43 -8.31 15.75
CA LEU A 198 4.22 -8.88 17.08
C LEU A 198 5.45 -9.59 17.66
N THR A 199 6.34 -10.12 16.81
CA THR A 199 7.52 -10.88 17.23
C THR A 199 8.81 -10.08 17.21
N ASP A 200 8.79 -8.88 16.61
CA ASP A 200 9.96 -8.04 16.31
C ASP A 200 11.01 -8.71 15.38
N LEU A 201 10.64 -9.83 14.75
CA LEU A 201 11.47 -10.53 13.77
C LEU A 201 11.33 -9.87 12.37
N PRO A 202 12.42 -9.72 11.61
CA PRO A 202 12.31 -9.42 10.18
C PRO A 202 11.73 -10.62 9.41
N HIS A 203 11.36 -10.45 8.14
CA HIS A 203 10.89 -11.55 7.29
C HIS A 203 12.04 -12.52 6.97
N CYS A 204 12.27 -13.45 7.88
CA CYS A 204 13.42 -14.35 7.92
C CYS A 204 13.00 -15.82 7.76
N PRO A 205 13.95 -16.79 7.67
CA PRO A 205 13.64 -18.19 7.38
C PRO A 205 12.64 -18.85 8.34
N ALA A 206 12.51 -18.35 9.59
CA ALA A 206 11.51 -18.84 10.54
C ALA A 206 10.07 -18.73 10.03
N PHE A 207 9.78 -17.76 9.15
CA PHE A 207 8.44 -17.56 8.55
C PHE A 207 8.07 -18.66 7.55
N ALA A 208 9.03 -19.43 7.07
CA ALA A 208 8.82 -20.54 6.15
C ALA A 208 9.10 -21.91 6.79
N ASP A 209 9.74 -21.94 7.96
CA ASP A 209 10.03 -23.17 8.68
C ASP A 209 8.75 -23.78 9.25
N ARG A 210 8.54 -25.06 8.94
CA ARG A 210 7.40 -25.89 9.38
C ARG A 210 7.87 -27.24 9.93
N SER A 211 9.14 -27.33 10.31
CA SER A 211 9.76 -28.59 10.77
C SER A 211 9.22 -29.08 12.11
N GLU A 212 8.82 -28.16 12.99
CA GLU A 212 8.27 -28.46 14.30
C GLU A 212 6.88 -27.84 14.50
N PHE A 213 6.14 -28.37 15.47
CA PHE A 213 4.83 -27.84 15.84
C PHE A 213 4.90 -26.36 16.28
N SER A 214 5.99 -25.98 16.95
CA SER A 214 6.28 -24.61 17.41
C SER A 214 6.84 -23.69 16.33
N SER A 215 7.18 -24.19 15.14
CA SER A 215 7.79 -23.37 14.08
C SER A 215 6.82 -22.28 13.62
N LEU A 216 7.33 -21.05 13.49
CA LEU A 216 6.52 -19.88 13.14
C LEU A 216 5.83 -20.03 11.77
N GLY A 217 6.47 -20.70 10.82
CA GLY A 217 5.89 -20.97 9.50
C GLY A 217 4.62 -21.82 9.53
N CYS A 218 4.34 -22.58 10.60
CA CYS A 218 3.06 -23.27 10.79
C CYS A 218 1.91 -22.27 10.98
N LEU A 219 2.15 -21.19 11.73
CA LEU A 219 1.19 -20.09 11.89
C LEU A 219 1.01 -19.33 10.56
N LEU A 220 2.10 -18.99 9.87
CA LEU A 220 2.03 -18.29 8.58
C LEU A 220 1.25 -19.09 7.54
N HIS A 221 1.49 -20.40 7.45
CA HIS A 221 0.76 -21.26 6.54
C HIS A 221 -0.74 -21.25 6.87
N SER A 222 -1.09 -21.33 8.15
CA SER A 222 -2.50 -21.33 8.59
C SER A 222 -3.20 -20.00 8.31
N LEU A 223 -2.51 -18.87 8.49
CA LEU A 223 -3.00 -17.54 8.09
C LEU A 223 -3.23 -17.47 6.58
N ILE A 224 -2.26 -17.92 5.78
CA ILE A 224 -2.37 -17.90 4.32
C ILE A 224 -3.53 -18.79 3.83
N GLU A 225 -3.70 -19.97 4.39
CA GLU A 225 -4.84 -20.85 4.08
C GLU A 225 -6.18 -20.23 4.50
N GLU A 226 -6.22 -19.50 5.61
CA GLU A 226 -7.40 -18.77 6.03
C GLU A 226 -7.75 -17.65 5.04
N GLY A 227 -6.78 -16.82 4.65
CA GLY A 227 -6.95 -15.82 3.61
C GLY A 227 -7.39 -16.40 2.26
N ARG A 228 -6.85 -17.55 1.86
CA ARG A 228 -7.25 -18.29 0.64
C ARG A 228 -8.72 -18.70 0.67
N ARG A 229 -9.22 -19.21 1.81
CA ARG A 229 -10.64 -19.57 1.96
C ARG A 229 -11.54 -18.34 1.82
N VAL A 230 -11.14 -17.21 2.40
CA VAL A 230 -11.90 -15.95 2.28
C VAL A 230 -11.91 -15.46 0.83
N ALA A 231 -10.76 -15.44 0.15
CA ALA A 231 -10.68 -15.07 -1.26
C ALA A 231 -11.54 -15.99 -2.16
N SER A 232 -11.48 -17.30 -1.93
CA SER A 232 -12.30 -18.27 -2.67
C SER A 232 -13.80 -18.03 -2.46
N ALA A 233 -14.23 -17.76 -1.23
CA ALA A 233 -15.62 -17.41 -0.93
C ALA A 233 -16.05 -16.07 -1.55
N ALA A 234 -15.11 -15.15 -1.79
CA ALA A 234 -15.33 -13.93 -2.55
C ALA A 234 -15.38 -14.17 -4.08
N GLY A 235 -15.22 -15.42 -4.54
CA GLY A 235 -15.18 -15.77 -5.97
C GLY A 235 -13.87 -15.41 -6.66
N ILE A 236 -12.77 -15.31 -5.90
CA ILE A 236 -11.48 -14.86 -6.40
C ILE A 236 -10.51 -16.04 -6.45
N GLU A 237 -10.09 -16.37 -7.67
CA GLU A 237 -8.95 -17.25 -7.93
C GLU A 237 -7.68 -16.40 -7.88
N LEU A 238 -6.70 -16.81 -7.07
CA LEU A 238 -5.49 -16.01 -6.83
C LEU A 238 -4.54 -16.06 -8.03
N HIS A 239 -3.97 -14.90 -8.37
CA HIS A 239 -3.00 -14.80 -9.47
C HIS A 239 -1.67 -15.49 -9.13
N GLU A 240 -1.26 -15.40 -7.86
CA GLU A 240 -0.06 -16.03 -7.33
C GLU A 240 -0.36 -16.82 -6.05
N ASP A 241 0.56 -17.73 -5.72
CA ASP A 241 0.54 -18.49 -4.47
C ASP A 241 1.18 -17.67 -3.32
N PRO A 242 0.41 -17.20 -2.32
CA PRO A 242 0.95 -16.41 -1.22
C PRO A 242 1.93 -17.18 -0.31
N TRP A 243 1.80 -18.51 -0.24
CA TRP A 243 2.75 -19.35 0.49
C TRP A 243 4.09 -19.43 -0.24
N LYS A 244 4.07 -19.60 -1.56
CA LYS A 244 5.29 -19.54 -2.38
C LYS A 244 5.98 -18.18 -2.26
N MET A 245 5.20 -17.09 -2.30
CA MET A 245 5.71 -15.74 -2.06
C MET A 245 6.38 -15.63 -0.68
N ASN A 246 5.76 -16.18 0.36
CA ASN A 246 6.35 -16.25 1.71
C ASN A 246 7.67 -17.03 1.75
N CYS A 247 7.74 -18.21 1.15
CA CYS A 247 8.96 -19.01 1.13
C CYS A 247 10.13 -18.33 0.40
N ILE A 248 9.84 -17.49 -0.60
CA ILE A 248 10.84 -16.69 -1.30
C ILE A 248 11.24 -15.48 -0.44
N GLY A 249 10.26 -14.69 0.02
CA GLY A 249 10.50 -13.47 0.79
C GLY A 249 11.21 -13.72 2.12
N ALA A 250 10.95 -14.85 2.79
CA ALA A 250 11.60 -15.25 4.04
C ALA A 250 13.13 -15.38 3.92
N ARG A 251 13.67 -15.43 2.71
CA ARG A 251 15.12 -15.50 2.45
C ARG A 251 15.79 -14.12 2.44
N THR A 252 15.00 -13.04 2.45
CA THR A 252 15.50 -11.67 2.31
C THR A 252 15.97 -11.07 3.63
N ASN A 253 15.48 -11.58 4.78
CA ASN A 253 15.68 -10.96 6.09
C ASN A 253 15.26 -9.48 6.15
N HIS A 254 14.35 -9.07 5.26
CA HIS A 254 13.90 -7.68 5.16
C HIS A 254 12.80 -7.39 6.20
N PRO A 255 12.90 -6.30 6.99
CA PRO A 255 11.84 -5.91 7.91
C PRO A 255 10.63 -5.34 7.14
N PRO A 256 9.42 -5.92 7.27
CA PRO A 256 8.24 -5.40 6.59
C PRO A 256 7.81 -4.03 7.14
N SER A 257 7.05 -3.26 6.35
CA SER A 257 6.66 -1.88 6.68
C SER A 257 5.96 -1.74 8.04
N MET A 258 5.05 -2.66 8.39
CA MET A 258 4.35 -2.64 9.67
C MET A 258 5.29 -2.82 10.88
N LEU A 259 6.40 -3.53 10.73
CA LEU A 259 7.40 -3.65 11.78
C LEU A 259 8.08 -2.30 12.04
N SER A 260 8.40 -1.54 10.97
CA SER A 260 8.92 -0.18 11.10
C SER A 260 7.90 0.75 11.78
N ASP A 261 6.62 0.61 11.45
CA ASP A 261 5.53 1.35 12.10
C ASP A 261 5.48 1.07 13.60
N VAL A 262 5.48 -0.21 13.99
CA VAL A 262 5.44 -0.59 15.41
C VAL A 262 6.69 -0.14 16.15
N ARG A 263 7.88 -0.24 15.56
CA ARG A 263 9.13 0.25 16.18
C ARG A 263 9.17 1.76 16.39
N SER A 264 8.44 2.51 15.56
CA SER A 264 8.35 3.97 15.64
C SER A 264 7.08 4.48 16.33
N HIS A 265 6.26 3.57 16.90
CA HIS A 265 4.94 3.89 17.48
C HIS A 265 4.03 4.69 16.52
N SER A 266 4.09 4.35 15.24
CA SER A 266 3.26 4.95 14.19
C SER A 266 2.05 4.07 13.89
N ALA A 267 0.94 4.69 13.48
CA ALA A 267 -0.25 3.97 13.05
C ALA A 267 0.07 2.99 11.90
N THR A 268 -0.38 1.75 12.04
CA THR A 268 -0.17 0.67 11.07
C THR A 268 -1.28 0.64 10.01
N GLU A 269 -1.08 -0.14 8.96
CA GLU A 269 -2.12 -0.42 7.94
C GLU A 269 -2.95 -1.67 8.27
N VAL A 270 -2.96 -2.14 9.52
CA VAL A 270 -3.60 -3.42 9.88
C VAL A 270 -5.09 -3.45 9.53
N ASP A 271 -5.76 -2.30 9.62
CA ASP A 271 -7.18 -2.15 9.26
C ASP A 271 -7.45 -2.48 7.78
N PHE A 272 -6.48 -2.25 6.88
CA PHE A 272 -6.57 -2.51 5.43
C PHE A 272 -5.94 -3.85 5.02
N LEU A 273 -5.26 -4.53 5.96
CA LEU A 273 -4.62 -5.82 5.74
C LEU A 273 -5.42 -6.93 6.42
N GLY A 274 -4.94 -7.45 7.57
CA GLY A 274 -5.63 -8.52 8.30
C GLY A 274 -7.03 -8.13 8.77
N GLY A 275 -7.25 -6.87 9.11
CA GLY A 275 -8.57 -6.34 9.45
C GLY A 275 -9.54 -6.37 8.26
N ALA A 276 -9.05 -6.13 7.04
CA ALA A 276 -9.89 -6.21 5.84
C ALA A 276 -10.26 -7.66 5.52
N ILE A 277 -9.33 -8.60 5.62
CA ILE A 277 -9.62 -10.04 5.46
C ILE A 277 -10.64 -10.50 6.50
N ALA A 278 -10.48 -10.10 7.77
CA ALA A 278 -11.41 -10.45 8.84
C ALA A 278 -12.84 -9.92 8.60
N ARG A 279 -12.98 -8.66 8.16
CA ARG A 279 -14.28 -8.08 7.82
C ARG A 279 -14.92 -8.74 6.60
N GLU A 280 -14.12 -9.09 5.60
CA GLU A 280 -14.63 -9.78 4.41
C GLU A 280 -15.08 -11.20 4.73
N ALA A 281 -14.37 -11.90 5.62
CA ALA A 281 -14.77 -13.21 6.12
C ALA A 281 -16.12 -13.15 6.85
N ASP A 282 -16.30 -12.17 7.73
CA ASP A 282 -17.57 -11.92 8.42
C ASP A 282 -18.71 -11.63 7.43
N ARG A 283 -18.48 -10.75 6.44
CA ARG A 283 -19.44 -10.42 5.38
C ARG A 283 -19.88 -11.65 4.58
N LEU A 284 -18.98 -12.59 4.33
CA LEU A 284 -19.21 -13.80 3.55
C LEU A 284 -19.67 -15.00 4.39
N GLY A 285 -19.72 -14.87 5.72
CA GLY A 285 -20.06 -15.98 6.62
C GLY A 285 -18.99 -17.08 6.68
N VAL A 286 -17.72 -16.74 6.44
CA VAL A 286 -16.58 -17.67 6.51
C VAL A 286 -15.73 -17.36 7.74
N ALA A 287 -15.19 -18.41 8.38
CA ALA A 287 -14.36 -18.23 9.56
C ALA A 287 -12.95 -17.71 9.20
N ALA A 288 -12.57 -16.57 9.80
CA ALA A 288 -11.20 -16.05 9.79
C ALA A 288 -10.65 -15.73 11.21
N PRO A 289 -10.58 -16.73 12.12
CA PRO A 289 -10.19 -16.50 13.51
C PRO A 289 -8.75 -16.03 13.67
N LEU A 290 -7.80 -16.50 12.85
CA LEU A 290 -6.39 -16.13 12.99
C LEU A 290 -6.15 -14.68 12.55
N HIS A 291 -6.67 -14.28 11.39
CA HIS A 291 -6.62 -12.89 10.95
C HIS A 291 -7.35 -11.97 11.91
N THR A 292 -8.51 -12.39 12.46
CA THR A 292 -9.24 -11.61 13.47
C THR A 292 -8.42 -11.44 14.75
N ALA A 293 -7.77 -12.50 15.24
CA ALA A 293 -6.95 -12.46 16.44
C ALA A 293 -5.72 -11.55 16.25
N LEU A 294 -4.97 -11.75 15.16
CA LEU A 294 -3.78 -10.93 14.87
C LEU A 294 -4.14 -9.47 14.63
N TYR A 295 -5.26 -9.19 13.94
CA TYR A 295 -5.79 -7.84 13.79
C TYR A 295 -6.00 -7.18 15.16
N ARG A 296 -6.73 -7.84 16.06
CA ARG A 296 -7.00 -7.33 17.41
C ARG A 296 -5.74 -7.16 18.25
N LEU A 297 -4.77 -8.07 18.13
CA LEU A 297 -3.48 -7.98 18.82
C LEU A 297 -2.67 -6.76 18.35
N ILE A 298 -2.64 -6.48 17.04
CA ILE A 298 -1.99 -5.27 16.52
C ILE A 298 -2.72 -4.01 17.02
N LYS A 299 -4.06 -3.96 17.00
CA LYS A 299 -4.79 -2.82 17.60
C LYS A 299 -4.48 -2.65 19.08
N GLY A 300 -4.37 -3.76 19.83
CA GLY A 300 -3.93 -3.75 21.22
C GLY A 300 -2.49 -3.25 21.39
N ARG A 301 -1.58 -3.62 20.48
CA ARG A 301 -0.21 -3.12 20.43
C ARG A 301 -0.18 -1.60 20.20
N GLU A 302 -0.97 -1.09 19.26
CA GLU A 302 -1.12 0.36 19.04
C GLU A 302 -1.66 1.08 20.29
N ALA A 303 -2.69 0.52 20.94
CA ALA A 303 -3.26 1.07 22.16
C ALA A 303 -2.25 1.07 23.33
N SER A 304 -1.36 0.08 23.39
CA SER A 304 -0.36 -0.05 24.46
C SER A 304 0.63 1.12 24.53
N TRP A 305 0.86 1.84 23.42
CA TRP A 305 1.79 2.98 23.38
C TRP A 305 1.32 4.16 24.24
N ASN A 306 0.02 4.27 24.48
CA ASN A 306 -0.60 5.35 25.27
C ASN A 306 -1.22 4.83 26.58
N PHE A 307 -0.99 3.55 26.93
CA PHE A 307 -1.53 2.97 28.14
C PHE A 307 -0.62 3.28 29.33
N HIS A 308 -1.14 4.03 30.30
CA HIS A 308 -0.37 4.50 31.47
C HIS A 308 -0.93 4.00 32.82
N GLN A 309 -2.06 3.28 32.82
CA GLN A 309 -2.74 2.85 34.04
C GLN A 309 -2.26 1.47 34.48
N GLU A 310 -1.12 1.41 35.16
CA GLU A 310 -0.55 0.16 35.65
C GLU A 310 -1.04 -0.20 37.05
N ASN A 311 -1.26 -1.50 37.30
CA ASN A 311 -1.49 -2.08 38.63
C ASN A 311 -2.57 -1.39 39.50
N GLN A 312 -3.65 -0.89 38.87
CA GLN A 312 -4.79 -0.37 39.64
C GLN A 312 -5.40 -1.47 40.51
N ALA A 313 -5.64 -1.16 41.77
CA ALA A 313 -6.28 -2.07 42.69
C ALA A 313 -7.69 -2.42 42.18
N VAL A 314 -8.00 -3.72 42.09
CA VAL A 314 -9.35 -4.18 41.73
C VAL A 314 -10.31 -3.74 42.83
N THR A 315 -11.10 -2.70 42.57
CA THR A 315 -12.14 -2.26 43.48
C THR A 315 -13.36 -3.15 43.20
N THR A 316 -13.61 -4.10 44.10
CA THR A 316 -14.80 -4.96 44.04
C THR A 316 -16.02 -4.08 44.38
N VAL A 317 -16.96 -3.95 43.43
CA VAL A 317 -18.31 -3.40 43.68
C VAL A 317 -19.22 -4.54 44.06
#